data_AF-A0A433JAZ1-F1
#
_entry.id   AF-A0A433JAZ1-F1
#
_cell.length_a   1.000
_cell.length_b   1.000
_cell.length_c   1.000
_cell.angle_alpha   90.00
_cell.angle_beta   90.00
_cell.angle_gamma   90.00
#
_symmetry.space_group_name_H-M   'P 1'
#
loop_
_entity.id
_entity.type
_entity.pdbx_description
1 polymer ?
#
loop_
_entity_poly.entity_id
_entity_poly.type
_entity_poly.pdbx_seq_one_letter_code
_entity_poly.pdbx_strand_id
1 'polypeptide(L)'
;MDVLGNPLVVPNLPTHKLPRQSFGDRLARTLSRFGLGSQSADTKLRWKLHDTIQATMASLSPAVTALAERRAPLKRKSLPVPVVVVRHPYHLRHVFELLPQIPATLALERRFLELLMTRALKRYGEQMSLTKGSPFSFEHEAREYFFAGFRLEKQLKKVNSPDERFATLQAIHTHYFHGRNYYYYALLRRERLDPDNKLFMLFARAIYFMARVDWNGELLDKPSPRGMPNRDELLFFVERDKSVMTRYRSDQDFQRQVKAVLEAFPAA
;
A
#
# COMPACT_ATOMS: atom_id res chain seq x y z
N MET A 1 -17.71 0.37 2.20
CA MET A 1 -16.40 -0.19 2.56
C MET A 1 -16.63 -1.44 3.38
N ASP A 2 -16.07 -2.56 2.94
CA ASP A 2 -16.19 -3.85 3.62
C ASP A 2 -15.27 -3.88 4.84
N VAL A 3 -15.68 -3.28 5.94
CA VAL A 3 -14.93 -3.33 7.21
C VAL A 3 -15.34 -4.59 7.96
N LEU A 4 -14.38 -5.40 8.37
CA LEU A 4 -14.67 -6.58 9.16
C LEU A 4 -15.35 -6.19 10.49
N GLY A 5 -16.41 -6.92 10.86
CA GLY A 5 -17.05 -6.78 12.18
C GLY A 5 -16.08 -7.14 13.31
N ASN A 6 -15.17 -8.09 13.06
CA ASN A 6 -14.15 -8.53 14.01
C ASN A 6 -12.76 -7.99 13.66
N PRO A 7 -11.88 -7.75 14.66
CA PRO A 7 -10.49 -7.38 14.39
C PRO A 7 -9.72 -8.42 13.58
N LEU A 8 -8.84 -7.93 12.72
CA LEU A 8 -7.88 -8.71 11.94
C LEU A 8 -6.74 -9.15 12.85
N VAL A 9 -6.88 -10.35 13.41
CA VAL A 9 -5.86 -10.98 14.26
C VAL A 9 -5.12 -12.05 13.47
N VAL A 10 -3.80 -11.95 13.41
CA VAL A 10 -2.93 -12.92 12.75
C VAL A 10 -2.33 -13.85 13.80
N PRO A 11 -2.69 -15.15 13.82
CA PRO A 11 -2.07 -16.10 14.73
C PRO A 11 -0.61 -16.38 14.32
N ASN A 12 0.22 -16.80 15.28
CA ASN A 12 1.59 -17.26 15.06
C ASN A 12 2.45 -16.25 14.29
N LEU A 13 2.42 -14.97 14.68
CA LEU A 13 3.25 -13.92 14.09
C LEU A 13 4.74 -14.35 14.06
N PRO A 14 5.47 -14.00 12.98
CA PRO A 14 6.86 -14.43 12.85
C PRO A 14 7.69 -13.86 14.00
N THR A 15 8.36 -14.75 14.74
CA THR A 15 9.28 -14.38 15.83
C THR A 15 10.70 -14.28 15.27
N HIS A 16 11.29 -13.09 15.37
CA HIS A 16 12.71 -12.77 15.23
C HIS A 16 13.50 -13.39 14.05
N LYS A 17 13.59 -12.63 12.95
CA LYS A 17 14.70 -12.72 11.97
C LYS A 17 15.44 -11.40 11.74
N LEU A 18 15.13 -10.36 12.51
CA LEU A 18 15.71 -9.03 12.33
C LEU A 18 16.91 -8.82 13.27
N PRO A 19 17.93 -8.05 12.84
CA PRO A 19 19.06 -7.68 13.69
C PRO A 19 18.59 -7.06 15.01
N ARG A 20 19.14 -7.49 16.15
CA ARG A 20 18.78 -6.90 17.44
C ARG A 20 19.48 -5.56 17.61
N GLN A 21 18.76 -4.58 18.16
CA GLN A 21 19.34 -3.30 18.53
C GLN A 21 20.39 -3.50 19.63
N SER A 22 21.64 -3.11 19.36
CA SER A 22 22.70 -3.13 20.36
C SER A 22 22.53 -2.01 21.40
N PHE A 23 23.24 -2.10 22.52
CA PHE A 23 23.24 -1.02 23.52
C PHE A 23 23.82 0.28 22.93
N GLY A 24 24.86 0.19 22.10
CA GLY A 24 25.45 1.32 21.39
C GLY A 24 24.46 2.02 20.46
N ASP A 25 23.63 1.24 19.75
CA ASP A 25 22.58 1.80 18.89
C ASP A 25 21.51 2.56 19.68
N ARG A 26 21.15 2.07 20.87
CA ARG A 26 20.21 2.76 21.77
C ARG A 26 20.80 4.08 22.25
N LEU A 27 22.05 4.08 22.70
CA LEU A 27 22.76 5.28 23.15
C LEU A 27 22.87 6.31 22.01
N ALA A 28 23.33 5.90 20.83
CA ALA A 28 23.44 6.76 19.65
C ALA A 28 22.08 7.35 19.23
N ARG A 29 21.00 6.55 19.31
CA ARG A 29 19.64 7.01 19.00
C ARG A 29 19.16 8.04 20.00
N THR A 30 19.50 7.86 21.28
CA THR A 30 19.15 8.79 22.35
C THR A 30 19.91 10.10 22.19
N LEU A 31 21.22 10.05 21.97
CA LEU A 31 22.07 11.23 21.72
C LEU A 31 21.61 12.01 20.48
N SER A 32 21.26 11.31 19.39
CA SER A 32 20.76 11.95 18.17
C SER A 32 19.43 12.70 18.35
N ARG A 33 18.58 12.26 19.30
CA ARG A 33 17.31 12.94 19.62
C ARG A 33 17.54 14.28 20.34
N PHE A 34 18.65 14.40 21.05
CA PHE A 34 19.06 15.62 21.74
C PHE A 34 20.01 16.49 20.91
N GLY A 35 20.23 16.15 19.63
CA GLY A 35 21.16 16.88 18.75
C GLY A 35 22.64 16.67 19.08
N LEU A 36 22.98 15.74 19.99
CA LEU A 36 24.34 15.49 20.48
C LEU A 36 25.08 14.41 19.67
N GLY A 37 24.61 14.07 18.46
CA GLY A 37 25.26 13.10 17.59
C GLY A 37 24.63 12.97 16.21
N SER A 38 25.44 12.61 15.21
CA SER A 38 25.00 12.35 13.84
C SER A 38 24.76 10.86 13.61
N GLN A 39 23.59 10.51 13.06
CA GLN A 39 23.33 9.18 12.51
C GLN A 39 23.19 9.28 10.99
N SER A 40 23.70 8.28 10.27
CA SER A 40 23.45 8.16 8.83
C SER A 40 21.94 8.03 8.55
N ALA A 41 21.52 8.44 7.36
CA ALA A 41 20.13 8.32 6.93
C ALA A 41 19.64 6.86 6.99
N ASP A 42 20.47 5.91 6.56
CA ASP A 42 20.19 4.47 6.60
C ASP A 42 19.99 3.95 8.03
N THR A 43 20.81 4.36 8.99
CA THR A 43 20.65 3.94 10.40
C THR A 43 19.36 4.51 10.99
N LYS A 44 19.02 5.78 10.69
CA LYS A 44 17.75 6.38 11.12
C LYS A 44 16.56 5.64 10.53
N LEU A 45 16.61 5.33 9.23
CA LEU A 45 15.56 4.59 8.53
C LEU A 45 15.41 3.17 9.06
N ARG A 46 16.51 2.45 9.29
CA ARG A 46 16.50 1.12 9.92
C ARG A 46 15.73 1.15 11.24
N TRP A 47 16.04 2.07 12.15
CA TRP A 47 15.35 2.11 13.43
C TRP A 47 13.88 2.52 13.31
N LYS A 48 13.54 3.40 12.37
CA LYS A 48 12.14 3.69 12.03
C LYS A 48 11.41 2.43 11.55
N LEU A 49 12.03 1.62 10.69
CA LEU A 49 11.45 0.35 10.23
C LEU A 49 11.27 -0.64 11.36
N HIS A 50 12.24 -0.76 12.28
CA HIS A 50 12.10 -1.59 13.46
C HIS A 50 10.91 -1.19 14.33
N ASP A 51 10.69 0.10 14.56
CA ASP A 51 9.54 0.58 15.33
C ASP A 51 8.23 0.31 14.58
N THR A 52 8.19 0.55 13.27
CA THR A 52 7.01 0.24 12.42
C THR A 52 6.68 -1.24 12.47
N ILE A 53 7.68 -2.12 12.39
CA ILE A 53 7.52 -3.57 12.49
C ILE A 53 6.92 -3.95 13.84
N GLN A 54 7.47 -3.42 14.94
CA GLN A 54 6.95 -3.70 16.29
C GLN A 54 5.52 -3.21 16.47
N ALA A 55 5.20 -2.00 16.01
CA ALA A 55 3.84 -1.45 16.08
C ALA A 55 2.85 -2.25 15.21
N THR A 56 3.29 -2.70 14.03
CA THR A 56 2.50 -3.55 13.13
C THR A 56 2.22 -4.92 13.75
N MET A 57 3.25 -5.57 14.30
CA MET A 57 3.10 -6.85 15.00
C MET A 57 2.16 -6.71 16.20
N ALA A 58 2.29 -5.64 16.98
CA ALA A 58 1.38 -5.37 18.08
C ALA A 58 -0.06 -5.24 17.55
N SER A 59 -0.28 -4.40 16.53
CA SER A 59 -1.60 -4.12 15.92
C SER A 59 -2.31 -5.36 15.37
N LEU A 60 -1.55 -6.37 14.92
CA LEU A 60 -2.07 -7.64 14.38
C LEU A 60 -2.13 -8.77 15.43
N SER A 61 -1.62 -8.55 16.64
CA SER A 61 -1.54 -9.58 17.67
C SER A 61 -2.88 -9.78 18.40
N PRO A 62 -3.15 -10.99 18.93
CA PRO A 62 -4.34 -11.24 19.75
C PRO A 62 -4.40 -10.34 21.00
N ALA A 63 -3.27 -9.88 21.51
CA ALA A 63 -3.25 -8.99 22.68
C ALA A 63 -4.01 -7.67 22.41
N VAL A 64 -4.05 -7.19 21.16
CA VAL A 64 -4.76 -5.95 20.81
C VAL A 64 -6.28 -6.08 20.92
N THR A 65 -6.85 -7.28 20.81
CA THR A 65 -8.30 -7.47 21.00
C THR A 65 -8.71 -7.40 22.46
N ALA A 66 -7.94 -8.00 23.38
CA ALA A 66 -8.15 -7.87 24.83
C ALA A 66 -7.97 -6.42 25.33
N LEU A 67 -7.21 -5.61 24.59
CA LEU A 67 -6.98 -4.20 24.89
C LEU A 67 -8.08 -3.28 24.31
N ALA A 68 -8.72 -3.67 23.21
CA ALA A 68 -9.83 -2.93 22.61
C ALA A 68 -11.07 -2.88 23.52
N GLU A 69 -11.29 -3.92 24.33
CA GLU A 69 -12.35 -3.98 25.34
C GLU A 69 -12.13 -2.96 26.48
N ARG A 70 -10.89 -2.53 26.72
CA ARG A 70 -10.55 -1.60 27.81
C ARG A 70 -10.64 -0.11 27.46
N ARG A 71 -11.06 0.27 26.25
CA ARG A 71 -11.23 1.68 25.79
C ARG A 71 -10.10 2.64 26.18
N ALA A 72 -8.84 2.18 26.24
CA ALA A 72 -7.70 3.03 26.57
C ALA A 72 -6.76 3.16 25.35
N PRO A 73 -6.36 4.38 24.94
CA PRO A 73 -5.41 4.55 23.85
C PRO A 73 -4.04 4.01 24.25
N LEU A 74 -3.49 3.13 23.41
CA LEU A 74 -2.23 2.44 23.67
C LEU A 74 -1.04 3.36 23.39
N LYS A 75 -0.75 4.31 24.28
CA LYS A 75 0.63 4.78 24.43
C LYS A 75 1.39 3.72 25.22
N ARG A 76 1.86 2.64 24.55
CA ARG A 76 3.06 1.96 25.08
C ARG A 76 4.14 3.04 25.10
N LYS A 77 4.51 3.51 26.30
CA LYS A 77 5.40 4.67 26.56
C LYS A 77 6.75 4.65 25.80
N SER A 78 7.08 3.59 25.07
CA SER A 78 8.34 3.41 24.36
C SER A 78 8.27 3.35 22.82
N LEU A 79 7.09 3.25 22.19
CA LEU A 79 7.00 3.14 20.72
C LEU A 79 6.58 4.47 20.06
N PRO A 80 7.33 4.96 19.06
CA PRO A 80 6.98 6.20 18.36
C PRO A 80 5.91 6.02 17.27
N VAL A 81 5.53 4.78 16.92
CA VAL A 81 4.49 4.47 15.93
C VAL A 81 3.23 3.98 16.65
N PRO A 82 2.04 4.51 16.32
CA PRO A 82 0.80 4.14 17.00
C PRO A 82 0.41 2.68 16.74
N VAL A 83 -0.16 2.03 17.75
CA VAL A 83 -0.76 0.69 17.65
C VAL A 83 -2.26 0.86 17.44
N VAL A 84 -2.81 0.21 16.41
CA VAL A 84 -4.21 0.39 15.99
C VAL A 84 -4.93 -0.96 15.92
N VAL A 85 -6.22 -0.98 16.25
CA VAL A 85 -7.07 -2.15 16.00
C VAL A 85 -7.33 -2.26 14.50
N VAL A 86 -6.73 -3.24 13.86
CA VAL A 86 -6.87 -3.45 12.41
C VAL A 86 -8.19 -4.17 12.14
N ARG A 87 -9.07 -3.60 11.31
CA ARG A 87 -10.29 -4.26 10.80
C ARG A 87 -10.36 -4.30 9.28
N HIS A 88 -9.50 -3.51 8.65
CA HIS A 88 -9.30 -3.48 7.21
C HIS A 88 -7.82 -3.20 6.93
N PRO A 89 -7.22 -3.74 5.86
CA PRO A 89 -5.85 -3.44 5.45
C PRO A 89 -5.54 -1.94 5.34
N TYR A 90 -6.53 -1.08 5.10
CA TYR A 90 -6.37 0.37 5.07
C TYR A 90 -5.86 0.97 6.38
N HIS A 91 -6.10 0.34 7.54
CA HIS A 91 -5.53 0.81 8.80
C HIS A 91 -3.99 0.69 8.81
N LEU A 92 -3.43 -0.17 7.95
CA LEU A 92 -2.00 -0.37 7.76
C LEU A 92 -1.48 0.30 6.47
N ARG A 93 -2.25 1.22 5.87
CA ARG A 93 -1.88 1.92 4.61
C ARG A 93 -0.48 2.52 4.66
N HIS A 94 -0.11 3.15 5.78
CA HIS A 94 1.23 3.73 5.96
C HIS A 94 2.37 2.70 5.83
N VAL A 95 2.13 1.44 6.20
CA VAL A 95 3.09 0.34 6.03
C VAL A 95 3.20 -0.05 4.56
N PHE A 96 2.05 -0.14 3.87
CA PHE A 96 1.99 -0.44 2.45
C PHE A 96 2.68 0.64 1.61
N GLU A 97 2.46 1.92 1.89
CA GLU A 97 3.10 3.02 1.18
C GLU A 97 4.62 3.09 1.43
N LEU A 98 5.07 2.64 2.60
CA LEU A 98 6.50 2.62 2.95
C LEU A 98 7.26 1.52 2.18
N LEU A 99 6.66 0.38 1.89
CA LEU A 99 7.34 -0.80 1.34
C LEU A 99 8.12 -0.55 0.03
N PRO A 100 7.56 0.12 -1.00
CA PRO A 100 8.28 0.44 -2.22
C PRO A 100 9.47 1.40 -2.01
N GLN A 101 9.40 2.22 -0.95
CA GLN A 101 10.41 3.25 -0.64
C GLN A 101 11.60 2.71 0.16
N ILE A 102 11.57 1.44 0.61
CA ILE A 102 12.66 0.87 1.40
C ILE A 102 13.84 0.51 0.47
N PRO A 103 15.04 1.10 0.69
CA PRO A 103 16.20 0.84 -0.15
C PRO A 103 16.69 -0.60 -0.02
N ALA A 104 17.43 -1.06 -1.04
CA ALA A 104 17.97 -2.42 -1.07
C ALA A 104 18.92 -2.74 0.11
N THR A 105 19.57 -1.72 0.69
CA THR A 105 20.43 -1.86 1.89
C THR A 105 19.66 -2.35 3.12
N LEU A 106 18.34 -2.19 3.15
CA LEU A 106 17.43 -2.62 4.22
C LEU A 106 16.48 -3.75 3.76
N ALA A 107 16.98 -4.62 2.87
CA ALA A 107 16.20 -5.70 2.30
C ALA A 107 15.64 -6.70 3.34
N LEU A 108 16.32 -6.90 4.47
CA LEU A 108 15.85 -7.80 5.52
C LEU A 108 14.61 -7.24 6.22
N GLU A 109 14.64 -5.97 6.57
CA GLU A 109 13.54 -5.21 7.15
C GLU A 109 12.35 -5.15 6.19
N ARG A 110 12.61 -4.87 4.91
CA ARG A 110 11.59 -4.91 3.84
C ARG A 110 10.92 -6.27 3.75
N ARG A 111 11.71 -7.36 3.65
CA ARG A 111 11.19 -8.74 3.57
C ARG A 111 10.36 -9.12 4.79
N PHE A 112 10.74 -8.66 5.97
CA PHE A 112 9.98 -8.94 7.19
C PHE A 112 8.64 -8.20 7.21
N LEU A 113 8.61 -6.92 6.81
CA LEU A 113 7.37 -6.16 6.64
C LEU A 113 6.47 -6.78 5.58
N GLU A 114 7.03 -7.15 4.42
CA GLU A 114 6.29 -7.86 3.37
C GLU A 114 5.67 -9.15 3.91
N LEU A 115 6.42 -9.97 4.65
CA LEU A 115 5.90 -11.19 5.26
C LEU A 115 4.72 -10.92 6.22
N LEU A 116 4.84 -9.89 7.08
CA LEU A 116 3.77 -9.48 7.98
C LEU A 116 2.52 -9.05 7.21
N MET A 117 2.70 -8.21 6.18
CA MET A 117 1.60 -7.72 5.34
C MET A 117 0.94 -8.86 4.56
N THR A 118 1.71 -9.76 3.97
CA THR A 118 1.17 -10.95 3.29
C THR A 118 0.33 -11.80 4.25
N ARG A 119 0.76 -12.00 5.51
CA ARG A 119 -0.02 -12.75 6.50
C ARG A 119 -1.30 -12.02 6.90
N ALA A 120 -1.24 -10.70 7.09
CA ALA A 120 -2.41 -9.88 7.37
C ALA A 120 -3.42 -9.95 6.22
N LEU A 121 -2.96 -9.81 4.96
CA LEU A 121 -3.80 -9.89 3.77
C LEU A 121 -4.41 -11.28 3.55
N LYS A 122 -3.66 -12.36 3.81
CA LYS A 122 -4.20 -13.72 3.78
C LYS A 122 -5.34 -13.89 4.78
N ARG A 123 -5.11 -13.45 6.02
CA ARG A 123 -6.13 -13.55 7.07
C ARG A 123 -7.36 -12.70 6.77
N TYR A 124 -7.16 -11.51 6.21
CA TYR A 124 -8.26 -10.65 5.77
C TYR A 124 -9.07 -11.33 4.66
N GLY A 125 -8.40 -11.89 3.65
CA GLY A 125 -9.06 -12.62 2.57
C GLY A 125 -9.85 -13.83 3.06
N GLU A 126 -9.33 -14.59 4.04
CA GLU A 126 -10.07 -15.68 4.69
C GLU A 126 -11.34 -15.18 5.38
N GLN A 127 -11.24 -14.14 6.20
CA GLN A 127 -12.38 -13.57 6.91
C GLN A 127 -13.42 -12.99 5.95
N MET A 128 -12.98 -12.27 4.92
CA MET A 128 -13.85 -11.75 3.87
C MET A 128 -14.55 -12.85 3.09
N SER A 129 -13.86 -13.96 2.79
CA SER A 129 -14.47 -15.09 2.10
C SER A 129 -15.59 -15.71 2.93
N LEU A 130 -15.40 -15.81 4.25
CA LEU A 130 -16.43 -16.28 5.18
C LEU A 130 -17.62 -15.32 5.26
N THR A 131 -17.38 -14.00 5.29
CA THR A 131 -18.44 -12.99 5.34
C THR A 131 -19.24 -12.91 4.05
N LYS A 132 -18.58 -12.98 2.89
CA LYS A 132 -19.25 -12.93 1.57
C LYS A 132 -19.88 -14.26 1.17
N GLY A 133 -19.49 -15.37 1.80
CA GLY A 133 -19.91 -16.73 1.42
C GLY A 133 -19.29 -17.22 0.10
N SER A 134 -18.26 -16.55 -0.42
CA SER A 134 -17.59 -16.86 -1.68
C SER A 134 -16.08 -16.56 -1.60
N PRO A 135 -15.23 -17.18 -2.45
CA PRO A 135 -13.80 -16.92 -2.44
C PRO A 135 -13.48 -15.44 -2.71
N PHE A 136 -12.78 -14.81 -1.78
CA PHE A 136 -12.36 -13.42 -1.91
C PHE A 136 -11.02 -13.31 -2.66
N SER A 137 -11.03 -12.52 -3.74
CA SER A 137 -9.88 -12.25 -4.60
C SER A 137 -9.60 -10.74 -4.64
N PHE A 138 -8.39 -10.35 -4.26
CA PHE A 138 -7.97 -8.94 -4.37
C PHE A 138 -7.85 -8.50 -5.82
N GLU A 139 -7.43 -9.40 -6.71
CA GLU A 139 -7.42 -9.17 -8.15
C GLU A 139 -8.81 -8.77 -8.66
N HIS A 140 -9.84 -9.56 -8.30
CA HIS A 140 -11.20 -9.33 -8.75
C HIS A 140 -11.73 -7.98 -8.26
N GLU A 141 -11.55 -7.68 -6.98
CA GLU A 141 -11.92 -6.38 -6.41
C GLU A 141 -11.19 -5.23 -7.11
N ALA A 142 -9.86 -5.34 -7.30
CA ALA A 142 -9.08 -4.30 -7.98
C ALA A 142 -9.64 -3.99 -9.37
N ARG A 143 -9.93 -5.04 -10.13
CA ARG A 143 -10.52 -4.97 -11.46
C ARG A 143 -11.86 -4.24 -11.45
N GLU A 144 -12.79 -4.65 -10.58
CA GLU A 144 -14.11 -4.03 -10.47
C GLU A 144 -14.01 -2.54 -10.15
N TYR A 145 -13.17 -2.16 -9.19
CA TYR A 145 -12.93 -0.76 -8.83
C TYR A 145 -12.32 0.05 -9.98
N PHE A 146 -11.34 -0.50 -10.70
CA PHE A 146 -10.77 0.18 -11.88
C PHE A 146 -11.80 0.39 -12.99
N PHE A 147 -12.61 -0.62 -13.31
CA PHE A 147 -13.65 -0.48 -14.34
C PHE A 147 -14.80 0.43 -13.89
N ALA A 148 -15.16 0.45 -12.61
CA ALA A 148 -16.13 1.40 -12.08
C ALA A 148 -15.63 2.85 -12.24
N GLY A 149 -14.38 3.12 -11.83
CA GLY A 149 -13.77 4.44 -12.02
C GLY A 149 -13.68 4.85 -13.49
N PHE A 150 -13.28 3.94 -14.38
CA PHE A 150 -13.20 4.20 -15.82
C PHE A 150 -14.56 4.47 -16.47
N ARG A 151 -15.62 3.78 -16.03
CA ARG A 151 -16.99 4.04 -16.48
C ARG A 151 -17.45 5.45 -16.12
N LEU A 152 -17.18 5.88 -14.89
CA LEU A 152 -17.48 7.25 -14.44
C LEU A 152 -16.61 8.30 -15.16
N GLU A 153 -15.33 8.01 -15.40
CA GLU A 153 -14.44 8.90 -16.16
C GLU A 153 -14.98 9.20 -17.57
N LYS A 154 -15.53 8.19 -18.26
CA LYS A 154 -16.17 8.37 -19.57
C LYS A 154 -17.40 9.27 -19.51
N GLN A 155 -18.11 9.26 -18.39
CA GLN A 155 -19.32 10.06 -18.18
C GLN A 155 -18.99 11.49 -17.77
N LEU A 156 -17.81 11.75 -17.19
CA LEU A 156 -17.39 13.06 -16.71
C LEU A 156 -17.52 14.18 -17.76
N LYS A 157 -17.26 13.87 -19.04
CA LYS A 157 -17.39 14.84 -20.15
C LYS A 157 -18.83 15.33 -20.39
N LYS A 158 -19.83 14.61 -19.88
CA LYS A 158 -21.26 14.93 -20.01
C LYS A 158 -21.79 15.71 -18.80
N VAL A 159 -20.98 15.86 -17.75
CA VAL A 159 -21.36 16.54 -16.51
C VAL A 159 -21.01 18.01 -16.63
N ASN A 160 -22.03 18.87 -16.73
CA ASN A 160 -21.85 20.31 -16.92
C ASN A 160 -21.97 21.09 -15.61
N SER A 161 -22.60 20.53 -14.58
CA SER A 161 -22.72 21.16 -13.27
C SER A 161 -21.41 21.04 -12.48
N PRO A 162 -20.86 22.15 -11.94
CA PRO A 162 -19.64 22.12 -11.12
C PRO A 162 -19.73 21.19 -9.90
N ASP A 163 -20.86 21.20 -9.20
CA ASP A 163 -21.06 20.38 -7.99
C ASP A 163 -21.13 18.89 -8.33
N GLU A 164 -21.86 18.55 -9.39
CA GLU A 164 -21.92 17.17 -9.89
C GLU A 164 -20.56 16.71 -10.40
N ARG A 165 -19.80 17.61 -11.05
CA ARG A 165 -18.46 17.32 -11.53
C ARG A 165 -17.51 17.04 -10.37
N PHE A 166 -17.56 17.86 -9.31
CA PHE A 166 -16.79 17.64 -8.09
C PHE A 166 -17.13 16.29 -7.44
N ALA A 167 -18.42 16.00 -7.23
CA ALA A 167 -18.88 14.73 -6.66
C ALA A 167 -18.45 13.53 -7.52
N THR A 168 -18.56 13.66 -8.85
CA THR A 168 -18.12 12.62 -9.79
C THR A 168 -16.61 12.40 -9.72
N LEU A 169 -15.81 13.47 -9.68
CA LEU A 169 -14.36 13.36 -9.54
C LEU A 169 -13.96 12.69 -8.22
N GLN A 170 -14.63 13.03 -7.12
CA GLN A 170 -14.40 12.40 -5.83
C GLN A 170 -14.78 10.91 -5.85
N ALA A 171 -15.87 10.53 -6.54
CA ALA A 171 -16.25 9.15 -6.73
C ALA A 171 -15.23 8.37 -7.57
N ILE A 172 -14.76 8.93 -8.69
CA ILE A 172 -13.71 8.34 -9.53
C ILE A 172 -12.43 8.15 -8.70
N HIS A 173 -12.00 9.18 -7.99
CA HIS A 173 -10.82 9.13 -7.13
C HIS A 173 -10.96 8.03 -6.07
N THR A 174 -12.13 7.90 -5.45
CA THR A 174 -12.40 6.85 -4.46
C THR A 174 -12.31 5.46 -5.08
N HIS A 175 -12.90 5.23 -6.25
CA HIS A 175 -12.80 3.95 -6.95
C HIS A 175 -11.34 3.62 -7.30
N TYR A 176 -10.60 4.56 -7.87
CA TYR A 176 -9.19 4.37 -8.20
C TYR A 176 -8.31 4.17 -6.97
N PHE A 177 -8.61 4.88 -5.88
CA PHE A 177 -7.96 4.67 -4.59
C PHE A 177 -8.13 3.22 -4.11
N HIS A 178 -9.35 2.69 -4.15
CA HIS A 178 -9.61 1.30 -3.77
C HIS A 178 -8.93 0.30 -4.72
N GLY A 179 -9.09 0.49 -6.03
CA GLY A 179 -8.48 -0.36 -7.06
C GLY A 179 -6.96 -0.42 -6.94
N ARG A 180 -6.31 0.74 -6.73
CA ARG A 180 -4.86 0.85 -6.52
C ARG A 180 -4.39 0.00 -5.34
N ASN A 181 -5.08 0.11 -4.20
CA ASN A 181 -4.71 -0.64 -3.01
C ASN A 181 -4.97 -2.14 -3.18
N TYR A 182 -6.11 -2.53 -3.75
CA TYR A 182 -6.41 -3.94 -3.96
C TYR A 182 -5.48 -4.61 -4.96
N TYR A 183 -5.07 -3.92 -6.02
CA TYR A 183 -4.04 -4.41 -6.93
C TYR A 183 -2.73 -4.65 -6.17
N TYR A 184 -2.32 -3.71 -5.33
CA TYR A 184 -1.12 -3.88 -4.54
C TYR A 184 -1.23 -5.05 -3.55
N TYR A 185 -2.40 -5.23 -2.92
CA TYR A 185 -2.66 -6.36 -2.03
C TYR A 185 -2.60 -7.71 -2.76
N ALA A 186 -3.13 -7.78 -3.99
CA ALA A 186 -3.05 -8.97 -4.83
C ALA A 186 -1.58 -9.34 -5.12
N LEU A 187 -0.74 -8.35 -5.45
CA LEU A 187 0.70 -8.55 -5.66
C LEU A 187 1.41 -9.05 -4.39
N LEU A 188 1.15 -8.45 -3.23
CA LEU A 188 1.78 -8.85 -1.96
C LEU A 188 1.30 -10.24 -1.49
N ARG A 189 0.04 -10.60 -1.75
CA ARG A 189 -0.49 -11.95 -1.50
C ARG A 189 0.01 -12.96 -2.53
N ARG A 190 0.62 -12.50 -3.64
CA ARG A 190 1.06 -13.31 -4.78
C ARG A 190 -0.10 -14.08 -5.41
N GLU A 191 -1.24 -13.41 -5.57
CA GLU A 191 -2.37 -13.97 -6.31
C GLU A 191 -1.97 -14.24 -7.77
N ARG A 192 -2.62 -15.23 -8.39
CA ARG A 192 -2.40 -15.54 -9.81
C ARG A 192 -3.24 -14.57 -10.64
N LEU A 193 -2.62 -13.47 -11.04
CA LEU A 193 -3.26 -12.44 -11.86
C LEU A 193 -3.50 -12.95 -13.29
N ASP A 194 -4.69 -12.70 -13.81
CA ASP A 194 -5.05 -12.92 -15.20
C ASP A 194 -4.39 -11.86 -16.10
N PRO A 195 -3.52 -12.25 -17.04
CA PRO A 195 -2.88 -11.32 -17.98
C PRO A 195 -3.87 -10.49 -18.80
N ASP A 196 -5.07 -11.00 -19.07
CA ASP A 196 -6.06 -10.33 -19.91
C ASP A 196 -6.74 -9.14 -19.20
N ASN A 197 -6.74 -9.15 -17.87
CA ASN A 197 -7.23 -8.03 -17.07
C ASN A 197 -6.35 -6.77 -17.18
N LYS A 198 -5.09 -6.91 -17.63
CA LYS A 198 -4.12 -5.81 -17.81
C LYS A 198 -4.06 -4.86 -16.60
N LEU A 199 -4.10 -5.41 -15.39
CA LEU A 199 -4.27 -4.63 -14.15
C LEU A 199 -3.17 -3.60 -13.92
N PHE A 200 -1.93 -3.89 -14.31
CA PHE A 200 -0.85 -2.91 -14.25
C PHE A 200 -1.15 -1.64 -15.07
N MET A 201 -1.74 -1.79 -16.26
CA MET A 201 -2.09 -0.67 -17.13
C MET A 201 -3.23 0.16 -16.54
N LEU A 202 -4.24 -0.53 -15.96
CA LEU A 202 -5.34 0.12 -15.25
C LEU A 202 -4.84 0.85 -14.00
N PHE A 203 -3.92 0.25 -13.26
CA PHE A 203 -3.26 0.82 -12.09
C PHE A 203 -2.48 2.09 -12.45
N ALA A 204 -1.62 2.05 -13.47
CA ALA A 204 -0.83 3.20 -13.88
C ALA A 204 -1.74 4.35 -14.36
N ARG A 205 -2.76 4.04 -15.16
CA ARG A 205 -3.79 5.01 -15.57
C ARG A 205 -4.50 5.64 -14.36
N ALA A 206 -4.93 4.82 -13.41
CA ALA A 206 -5.63 5.27 -12.22
C ALA A 206 -4.78 6.23 -11.39
N ILE A 207 -3.51 5.90 -11.16
CA ILE A 207 -2.57 6.80 -10.47
C ILE A 207 -2.39 8.11 -11.22
N TYR A 208 -2.19 8.04 -12.54
CA TYR A 208 -2.03 9.23 -13.37
C TYR A 208 -3.26 10.13 -13.30
N PHE A 209 -4.47 9.55 -13.35
CA PHE A 209 -5.71 10.28 -13.19
C PHE A 209 -5.83 10.92 -11.81
N MET A 210 -5.58 10.16 -10.74
CA MET A 210 -5.65 10.67 -9.37
C MET A 210 -4.69 11.85 -9.16
N ALA A 211 -3.49 11.81 -9.76
CA ALA A 211 -2.53 12.90 -9.68
C ALA A 211 -2.97 14.17 -10.43
N ARG A 212 -3.97 14.08 -11.32
CA ARG A 212 -4.56 15.25 -12.01
C ARG A 212 -5.71 15.89 -11.26
N VAL A 213 -6.26 15.23 -10.23
CA VAL A 213 -7.32 15.81 -9.41
C VAL A 213 -6.67 16.77 -8.42
N ASP A 214 -6.90 18.06 -8.60
CA ASP A 214 -6.36 19.07 -7.69
C ASP A 214 -7.21 19.20 -6.42
N TRP A 215 -6.68 19.86 -5.40
CA TRP A 215 -7.35 20.01 -4.10
C TRP A 215 -8.65 20.82 -4.18
N ASN A 216 -8.77 21.71 -5.18
CA ASN A 216 -10.00 22.45 -5.48
C ASN A 216 -11.05 21.60 -6.23
N GLY A 217 -10.73 20.34 -6.54
CA GLY A 217 -11.60 19.42 -7.27
C GLY A 217 -11.68 19.69 -8.77
N GLU A 218 -10.73 20.45 -9.33
CA GLU A 218 -10.55 20.56 -10.78
C GLU A 218 -9.68 19.43 -11.32
N LEU A 219 -9.89 19.11 -12.59
CA LEU A 219 -9.08 18.13 -13.30
C LEU A 219 -8.04 18.85 -14.14
N LEU A 220 -6.78 18.78 -13.72
CA LEU A 220 -5.64 19.38 -14.41
C LEU A 220 -5.37 18.70 -15.76
N ASP A 221 -4.77 19.44 -16.69
CA ASP A 221 -4.32 18.88 -17.97
C ASP A 221 -3.15 17.91 -17.79
N LYS A 222 -2.27 18.22 -16.84
CA LYS A 222 -1.09 17.41 -16.49
C LYS A 222 -1.14 17.00 -15.02
N PRO A 223 -0.65 15.80 -14.67
CA PRO A 223 -0.62 15.34 -13.29
C PRO A 223 0.33 16.21 -12.45
N SER A 224 -0.05 16.44 -11.20
CA SER A 224 0.81 17.07 -10.20
C SER A 224 2.02 16.16 -9.92
N PRO A 225 3.27 16.64 -10.10
CA PRO A 225 4.46 15.84 -9.86
C PRO A 225 4.54 15.31 -8.42
N ARG A 226 4.03 16.07 -7.44
CA ARG A 226 4.01 15.68 -6.02
C ARG A 226 3.07 14.52 -5.73
N GLY A 227 2.05 14.33 -6.57
CA GLY A 227 1.05 13.26 -6.43
C GLY A 227 1.44 11.98 -7.19
N MET A 228 2.50 12.02 -8.01
CA MET A 228 2.94 10.89 -8.79
C MET A 228 4.04 10.10 -8.06
N PRO A 229 3.98 8.76 -8.09
CA PRO A 229 5.11 7.93 -7.69
C PRO A 229 6.26 8.11 -8.68
N ASN A 230 7.49 7.93 -8.21
CA ASN A 230 8.66 7.91 -9.07
C ASN A 230 8.68 6.64 -9.93
N ARG A 231 9.43 6.68 -11.03
CA ARG A 231 9.59 5.54 -11.94
C ARG A 231 10.08 4.27 -11.22
N ASP A 232 11.00 4.40 -10.28
CA ASP A 232 11.52 3.28 -9.49
C ASP A 232 10.44 2.63 -8.61
N GLU A 233 9.52 3.44 -8.07
CA GLU A 233 8.37 2.93 -7.34
C GLU A 233 7.42 2.18 -8.27
N LEU A 234 7.26 2.60 -9.54
CA LEU A 234 6.47 1.83 -10.51
C LEU A 234 7.14 0.53 -10.93
N LEU A 235 8.46 0.55 -11.12
CA LEU A 235 9.24 -0.66 -11.41
C LEU A 235 9.07 -1.71 -10.32
N PHE A 236 8.98 -1.30 -9.05
CA PHE A 236 8.68 -2.21 -7.94
C PHE A 236 7.40 -3.04 -8.16
N PHE A 237 6.34 -2.45 -8.75
CA PHE A 237 5.10 -3.16 -9.08
C PHE A 237 5.26 -4.07 -10.31
N VAL A 238 5.92 -3.56 -11.36
CA VAL A 238 6.19 -4.33 -12.60
C VAL A 238 6.95 -5.61 -12.27
N GLU A 239 8.03 -5.51 -11.49
CA GLU A 239 8.87 -6.65 -11.11
C GLU A 239 8.13 -7.71 -10.29
N ARG A 240 7.08 -7.31 -9.56
CA ARG A 240 6.26 -8.20 -8.72
C ARG A 240 5.08 -8.80 -9.45
N ASP A 241 4.61 -8.16 -10.50
CA ASP A 241 3.52 -8.66 -11.32
C ASP A 241 4.05 -9.70 -12.31
N LYS A 242 3.92 -10.97 -11.93
CA LYS A 242 4.35 -12.09 -12.78
C LYS A 242 3.65 -12.13 -14.13
N SER A 243 2.41 -11.67 -14.21
CA SER A 243 1.65 -11.65 -15.47
C SER A 243 2.27 -10.64 -16.44
N VAL A 244 2.64 -9.47 -15.93
CA VAL A 244 3.37 -8.44 -16.67
C VAL A 244 4.75 -8.94 -17.04
N MET A 245 5.54 -9.46 -16.10
CA MET A 245 6.91 -9.91 -16.38
C MET A 245 6.98 -11.04 -17.41
N THR A 246 6.02 -11.97 -17.37
CA THR A 246 5.96 -13.08 -18.33
C THR A 246 5.69 -12.55 -19.73
N ARG A 247 4.66 -11.70 -19.89
CA ARG A 247 4.29 -11.11 -21.17
C ARG A 247 5.34 -10.14 -21.69
N TYR A 248 5.94 -9.35 -20.80
CA TYR A 248 7.03 -8.43 -21.12
C TYR A 248 8.23 -9.18 -21.72
N ARG A 249 8.50 -10.44 -21.36
CA ARG A 249 9.60 -11.19 -21.97
C ARG A 249 9.30 -11.72 -23.36
N SER A 250 8.03 -11.94 -23.70
CA SER A 250 7.62 -12.63 -24.93
C SER A 250 6.97 -11.73 -25.99
N ASP A 251 6.44 -10.56 -25.61
CA ASP A 251 5.62 -9.68 -26.47
C ASP A 251 6.28 -8.29 -26.61
N GLN A 252 6.88 -8.02 -27.77
CA GLN A 252 7.62 -6.77 -28.03
C GLN A 252 6.71 -5.53 -28.04
N ASP A 253 5.46 -5.66 -28.48
CA ASP A 253 4.53 -4.54 -28.46
C ASP A 253 4.09 -4.23 -27.03
N PHE A 254 3.88 -5.26 -26.21
CA PHE A 254 3.63 -5.07 -24.78
C PHE A 254 4.84 -4.45 -24.06
N GLN A 255 6.08 -4.82 -24.42
CA GLN A 255 7.28 -4.15 -23.90
C GLN A 255 7.25 -2.64 -24.18
N ARG A 256 6.97 -2.25 -25.43
CA ARG A 256 6.86 -0.84 -25.81
C ARG A 256 5.78 -0.11 -25.03
N GLN A 257 4.62 -0.76 -24.81
CA GLN A 257 3.53 -0.18 -24.01
C GLN A 257 3.94 0.03 -22.55
N VAL A 258 4.55 -0.96 -21.90
CA VAL A 258 5.01 -0.84 -20.51
C VAL A 258 6.08 0.24 -20.39
N LYS A 259 7.04 0.29 -21.33
CA LYS A 259 8.07 1.32 -21.36
C LYS A 259 7.48 2.72 -21.51
N ALA A 260 6.55 2.92 -22.44
CA ALA A 260 5.87 4.20 -22.63
C ALA A 260 5.09 4.63 -21.38
N VAL A 261 4.45 3.68 -20.70
CA VAL A 261 3.78 3.94 -19.41
C VAL A 261 4.78 4.38 -18.35
N LEU A 262 5.91 3.69 -18.18
CA LEU A 262 6.94 4.04 -17.18
C LEU A 262 7.62 5.39 -17.47
N GLU A 263 7.76 5.76 -18.75
CA GLU A 263 8.30 7.05 -19.18
C GLU A 263 7.38 8.23 -18.84
N ALA A 264 6.07 8.00 -18.68
CA ALA A 264 5.12 9.02 -18.25
C ALA A 264 5.27 9.41 -16.76
N PHE A 265 6.02 8.64 -15.98
CA PHE A 265 6.29 8.92 -14.56
C PHE A 265 7.68 9.55 -14.37
N PRO A 266 7.82 10.44 -13.37
CA PRO A 266 9.05 11.18 -13.13
C PRO A 266 10.20 10.23 -12.79
N ALA A 267 11.39 10.53 -13.32
CA ALA A 267 12.63 9.90 -12.87
C ALA A 267 12.93 10.34 -11.43
N ALA A 268 13.56 9.44 -10.66
CA ALA A 268 14.03 9.73 -9.31
C ALA A 268 15.16 10.77 -9.29
#